data_AF-A0A1T2CGA3-F1
#
_entry.id   AF-A0A1T2CGA3-F1
#
_cell.length_a   1.000
_cell.length_b   1.000
_cell.length_c   1.000
_cell.angle_alpha   90.00
_cell.angle_beta   90.00
_cell.angle_gamma   90.00
#
_symmetry.space_group_name_H-M   'P 1'
#
loop_
_entity.id
_entity.type
_entity.pdbx_description
1 polymer ?
#
loop_
_entity_poly.entity_id
_entity_poly.type
_entity_poly.pdbx_seq_one_letter_code
_entity_poly.pdbx_strand_id
1 'polypeptide(L)' 'VPLTDGQFDALVSFTFNLGAGAFQRSTLRRKVNRQDHAEVPAQLMRWVWAGGRKLNGLHKRRSAESILYRLQA' A
#
# COMPACT_ATOMS: atom_id res chain seq x y z
N VAL A 1 -12.85 -6.84 5.04
CA VAL A 1 -12.92 -6.14 6.34
C VAL A 1 -13.36 -4.71 6.09
N PRO A 2 -14.01 -4.03 7.04
CA PRO A 2 -14.28 -2.60 6.92
C PRO A 2 -12.98 -1.81 6.74
N LEU A 3 -13.03 -0.76 5.93
CA LEU A 3 -11.92 0.17 5.70
C LEU A 3 -12.46 1.59 5.87
N THR A 4 -11.63 2.52 6.31
CA THR A 4 -11.91 3.96 6.15
C THR A 4 -11.69 4.37 4.69
N ASP A 5 -12.22 5.52 4.29
CA ASP A 5 -12.03 6.04 2.93
C ASP A 5 -10.54 6.23 2.59
N GLY A 6 -9.75 6.80 3.50
CA GLY A 6 -8.31 6.95 3.32
C GLY A 6 -7.57 5.62 3.15
N GLN A 7 -8.00 4.58 3.87
CA GLN A 7 -7.44 3.23 3.68
C GLN A 7 -7.83 2.65 2.32
N PHE A 8 -9.09 2.78 1.92
CA PHE A 8 -9.58 2.32 0.63
C PHE A 8 -8.83 3.01 -0.52
N ASP A 9 -8.74 4.34 -0.49
CA ASP A 9 -8.10 5.16 -1.52
C ASP A 9 -6.61 4.83 -1.68
N ALA A 10 -5.89 4.64 -0.57
CA ALA A 10 -4.49 4.22 -0.61
C ALA A 10 -4.32 2.85 -1.27
N LEU A 11 -5.22 1.88 -0.99
CA LEU A 11 -5.19 0.55 -1.61
C LEU A 11 -5.56 0.58 -3.09
N VAL A 12 -6.53 1.43 -3.48
CA VAL A 12 -6.89 1.65 -4.89
C VAL A 12 -5.71 2.26 -5.65
N SER A 13 -5.09 3.32 -5.12
CA SER A 13 -3.91 3.94 -5.75
C SER A 13 -2.73 2.97 -5.88
N PHE A 14 -2.48 2.16 -4.83
CA PHE A 14 -1.47 1.10 -4.87
C PHE A 14 -1.77 0.08 -5.98
N THR A 15 -3.02 -0.37 -6.06
CA THR A 15 -3.48 -1.37 -7.03
C THR A 15 -3.46 -0.85 -8.46
N PHE A 16 -3.79 0.42 -8.67
CA PHE A 16 -3.70 1.07 -9.98
C PHE A 16 -2.26 1.06 -10.51
N ASN A 17 -1.28 1.30 -9.63
CA ASN A 17 0.13 1.36 -10.04
C ASN A 17 0.77 -0.01 -10.34
N LEU A 18 0.40 -1.05 -9.59
CA LEU A 18 1.06 -2.37 -9.66
C LEU A 18 0.18 -3.47 -10.26
N GLY A 19 -1.10 -3.19 -10.47
CA GLY A 19 -2.10 -4.15 -10.91
C GLY A 19 -2.70 -4.99 -9.78
N ALA A 20 -3.93 -5.44 -10.00
CA ALA A 20 -4.69 -6.25 -9.04
C ALA A 20 -4.01 -7.57 -8.67
N GLY A 21 -3.31 -8.23 -9.61
CA GLY A 21 -2.61 -9.48 -9.33
C GLY A 21 -1.49 -9.34 -8.30
N ALA A 22 -0.76 -8.22 -8.31
CA ALA A 22 0.27 -7.94 -7.31
C ALA A 22 -0.35 -7.72 -5.93
N PHE A 23 -1.42 -6.94 -5.84
CA PHE A 23 -2.15 -6.73 -4.59
C PHE A 23 -2.75 -8.05 -4.04
N GLN A 24 -3.38 -8.86 -4.90
CA GLN A 24 -4.03 -10.12 -4.52
C GLN A 24 -3.08 -11.09 -3.79
N ARG A 25 -1.82 -11.19 -4.25
CA ARG A 25 -0.81 -12.10 -3.67
C ARG A 25 0.05 -11.46 -2.58
N SER A 26 -0.13 -10.17 -2.30
CA SER A 26 0.73 -9.42 -1.40
C SER A 26 0.55 -9.81 0.07
N THR A 27 1.64 -9.72 0.85
CA THR A 27 1.56 -9.70 2.32
C THR A 27 0.75 -8.50 2.82
N LEU A 28 0.78 -7.39 2.09
CA LEU A 28 -0.03 -6.20 2.35
C LEU A 28 -1.52 -6.54 2.45
N ARG A 29 -2.12 -7.19 1.44
CA ARG A 29 -3.54 -7.60 1.48
C ARG A 29 -3.85 -8.53 2.64
N ARG A 30 -2.93 -9.46 2.94
CA ARG A 30 -3.08 -10.36 4.10
C ARG A 30 -3.14 -9.58 5.42
N LYS A 31 -2.30 -8.54 5.57
CA LYS A 31 -2.31 -7.65 6.74
C LYS A 31 -3.59 -6.82 6.83
N VAL A 32 -4.04 -6.24 5.72
CA VAL A 32 -5.34 -5.54 5.64
C VAL A 32 -6.48 -6.46 6.08
N ASN A 33 -6.57 -7.66 5.51
CA ASN A 33 -7.67 -8.60 5.82
C ASN A 33 -7.64 -9.16 7.25
N ARG A 34 -6.48 -9.11 7.93
CA ARG A 34 -6.34 -9.46 9.35
C ARG A 34 -6.57 -8.26 10.28
N GLN A 35 -6.85 -7.09 9.71
CA GLN A 35 -6.97 -5.83 10.44
C GLN A 35 -5.68 -5.43 11.17
N ASP A 36 -4.53 -5.93 10.71
CA ASP A 36 -3.18 -5.54 11.17
C ASP A 36 -2.79 -4.18 10.55
N HIS A 37 -3.63 -3.15 10.71
CA HIS A 37 -3.51 -1.89 9.98
C HIS A 37 -2.20 -1.13 10.29
N ALA A 38 -1.65 -1.29 11.50
CA ALA A 38 -0.35 -0.72 11.89
C ALA A 38 0.82 -1.20 11.00
N GLU A 39 0.72 -2.42 10.45
CA GLU A 39 1.75 -3.04 9.62
C GLU A 39 1.67 -2.65 8.14
N VAL A 40 0.54 -2.13 7.69
CA VAL A 40 0.28 -1.85 6.26
C VAL A 40 1.27 -0.83 5.66
N PRO A 41 1.58 0.30 6.33
CA PRO A 41 2.57 1.26 5.83
C PRO A 41 3.94 0.64 5.54
N ALA A 42 4.42 -0.24 6.42
CA ALA A 42 5.69 -0.94 6.19
C ALA A 42 5.61 -1.88 4.99
N GLN A 43 4.45 -2.52 4.76
CA GLN A 43 4.24 -3.37 3.58
C GLN A 43 4.18 -2.56 2.27
N LEU A 44 3.62 -1.34 2.28
CA LEU A 44 3.62 -0.44 1.11
C LEU A 44 5.07 -0.13 0.68
N MET A 45 5.94 0.18 1.63
CA MET A 45 7.35 0.54 1.38
C MET A 45 8.20 -0.59 0.79
N ARG A 46 7.71 -1.84 0.77
CA ARG A 46 8.39 -2.95 0.09
C ARG A 46 8.30 -2.86 -1.44
N TRP A 47 7.36 -2.07 -1.97
CA TRP A 47 7.07 -1.95 -3.39
C TRP A 47 7.67 -0.68 -4.02
N VAL A 48 8.96 -0.46 -3.76
CA VAL A 48 9.73 0.70 -4.25
C VAL A 48 10.80 0.34 -5.28
N TRP A 49 10.80 -0.90 -5.75
CA TRP A 49 11.81 -1.44 -6.66
C TRP A 49 11.22 -1.66 -8.06
N ALA A 50 11.99 -1.30 -9.09
CA ALA A 50 11.73 -1.72 -10.47
C ALA A 50 13.08 -1.87 -11.20
N GLY A 51 13.18 -2.86 -12.10
CA GLY A 51 14.42 -3.13 -12.83
C GLY A 51 15.64 -3.39 -11.92
N GLY A 52 15.43 -4.03 -10.76
CA GLY A 52 16.49 -4.34 -9.80
C GLY A 52 17.01 -3.14 -9.00
N ARG A 53 16.39 -1.96 -9.10
CA ARG A 53 16.81 -0.75 -8.37
C ARG A 53 15.66 -0.13 -7.58
N LYS A 54 15.98 0.48 -6.44
CA LYS A 54 15.02 1.35 -5.74
C LYS A 54 14.80 2.61 -6.58
N LEU A 55 13.54 2.97 -6.79
CA LEU A 55 13.17 4.18 -7.50
C LEU A 55 12.64 5.23 -6.53
N ASN A 56 13.22 6.42 -6.53
CA ASN A 56 12.80 7.53 -5.67
C ASN A 56 11.34 7.94 -5.89
N GLY A 57 10.84 7.85 -7.14
CA GLY A 57 9.44 8.12 -7.45
C GLY A 57 8.49 7.14 -6.76
N LEU A 58 8.82 5.85 -6.75
CA LEU A 58 8.02 4.84 -6.05
C LEU A 58 8.11 5.02 -4.54
N HIS A 59 9.29 5.36 -4.00
CA HIS A 59 9.43 5.68 -2.58
C HIS A 59 8.48 6.81 -2.18
N LYS A 60 8.52 7.94 -2.89
CA LYS A 60 7.62 9.09 -2.62
C LYS A 60 6.15 8.69 -2.70
N ARG A 61 5.77 7.91 -3.73
CA ARG A 61 4.39 7.41 -3.89
C ARG A 61 3.95 6.53 -2.71
N ARG A 62 4.77 5.54 -2.31
CA ARG A 62 4.46 4.64 -1.18
C ARG A 62 4.42 5.39 0.15
N SER A 63 5.24 6.42 0.34
CA SER A 63 5.16 7.29 1.52
C SER A 63 3.83 8.08 1.56
N ALA A 64 3.40 8.65 0.44
CA ALA A 64 2.12 9.36 0.36
C ALA A 64 0.91 8.43 0.61
N GLU A 65 0.90 7.24 -0.01
CA GLU A 65 -0.13 6.23 0.24
C GLU A 65 -0.11 5.75 1.71
N SER A 66 1.06 5.64 2.33
CA SER A 66 1.18 5.28 3.75
C SER A 66 0.63 6.35 4.68
N ILE A 67 0.82 7.63 4.34
CA ILE A 67 0.25 8.75 5.08
C ILE A 67 -1.28 8.71 4.92
N LEU A 68 -1.78 8.62 3.69
CA LEU A 68 -3.21 8.54 3.40
C LEU A 68 -3.88 7.37 4.14
N TYR A 69 -3.25 6.20 4.16
CA TYR A 69 -3.76 5.03 4.87
C TYR A 69 -3.86 5.22 6.39
N ARG A 70 -2.99 6.05 6.99
CA ARG A 70 -2.97 6.35 8.43
C ARG A 70 -3.90 7.48 8.81
N LEU A 71 -4.21 8.39 7.88
CA LEU A 71 -5.13 9.49 8.16
C LEU A 71 -6.51 8.90 8.45
N GLN A 72 -6.99 9.16 9.66
CA GLN A 72 -8.39 8.98 10.02
C GLN A 72 -9.07 10.30 9.69
N ALA A 73 -9.78 10.33 8.56
CA ALA A 73 -10.85 11.30 8.36
C ALA A 73 -12.12 10.72 8.96
#